data_AF-A0A9E2TN22-F1
#
_entry.id   AF-A0A9E2TN22-F1
#
_cell.length_a   1.000
_cell.length_b   1.000
_cell.length_c   1.000
_cell.angle_alpha   90.00
_cell.angle_beta   90.00
_cell.angle_gamma   90.00
#
_symmetry.space_group_name_H-M   'P 1'
#
loop_
_entity.id
_entity.type
_entity.pdbx_description
1 polymer ?
#
loop_
_entity_poly.entity_id
_entity_poly.type
_entity_poly.pdbx_seq_one_letter_code
_entity_poly.pdbx_strand_id
1 'polypeptide(L)'
;MKRAVELLVLLSLLLTVDLTEARDRLSASSAGAAKSAIEQQSLRLCVGSDLPGNWRLVQFGAPRRFKNSQAPYLFPHQTFQYSVEGSMRSVHSRQPIPDRLDRLFASVPSALSYRIDGAGRVVLTVDGQRTAVETWSCLVVSRGGYDQTQEMALQPGDLVMTLHGSQGQPLFVRQLRRV
;
A
#
# COMPACT_ATOMS: atom_id res chain seq x y z
N MET A 1 -0.53 35.52 22.71
CA MET A 1 -1.26 34.37 22.10
C MET A 1 -1.19 34.47 20.60
N LYS A 2 -0.51 33.49 19.97
CA LYS A 2 -0.73 32.90 18.63
C LYS A 2 0.63 32.36 18.16
N ARG A 3 0.82 31.07 18.42
CA ARG A 3 2.02 30.30 18.07
C ARG A 3 2.04 30.10 16.55
N ALA A 4 3.19 30.35 15.94
CA ALA A 4 3.49 30.00 14.57
C ALA A 4 3.40 28.49 14.40
N VAL A 5 2.71 28.04 13.35
CA VAL A 5 2.67 26.65 12.92
C VAL A 5 3.87 26.47 11.98
N GLU A 6 4.94 25.87 12.47
CA GLU A 6 6.05 25.42 11.62
C GLU A 6 5.62 24.17 10.85
N LEU A 7 5.47 24.31 9.55
CA LEU A 7 5.28 23.21 8.61
C LEU A 7 6.68 22.70 8.23
N LEU A 8 7.14 21.62 8.85
CA LEU A 8 8.44 21.03 8.54
C LEU A 8 8.33 20.25 7.21
N VAL A 9 8.73 20.89 6.11
CA VAL A 9 8.96 20.21 4.82
C VAL A 9 10.37 19.62 4.86
N LEU A 10 10.47 18.32 5.17
CA LEU A 10 11.75 17.60 5.13
C LEU A 10 12.10 17.28 3.66
N LEU A 11 12.96 18.12 3.09
CA LEU A 11 13.64 17.91 1.82
C LEU A 11 14.90 17.06 2.08
N SER A 12 14.80 15.74 1.93
CA SER A 12 15.93 14.83 2.17
C SER A 12 16.70 14.58 0.87
N LEU A 13 17.83 15.27 0.70
CA LEU A 13 18.87 14.96 -0.29
C LEU A 13 19.63 13.68 0.11
N LEU A 14 19.78 12.77 -0.85
CA LEU A 14 20.77 11.68 -0.95
C LEU A 14 20.95 10.81 0.30
N LEU A 15 20.09 9.79 0.43
CA LEU A 15 20.42 8.59 1.18
C LEU A 15 20.48 7.42 0.20
N THR A 16 21.62 6.74 0.17
CA THR A 16 21.77 5.40 -0.37
C THR A 16 20.60 4.55 0.14
N VAL A 17 19.77 4.08 -0.78
CA VAL A 17 18.63 3.24 -0.48
C VAL A 17 19.20 1.91 0.02
N ASP A 18 19.34 1.77 1.33
CA ASP A 18 19.37 0.46 1.96
C ASP A 18 18.01 -0.17 1.65
N LEU A 19 17.96 -0.96 0.57
CA LEU A 19 16.83 -1.81 0.26
C LEU A 19 16.53 -2.61 1.52
N THR A 20 15.31 -2.42 2.01
CA THR A 20 14.87 -2.92 3.31
C THR A 20 14.91 -4.45 3.32
N GLU A 21 16.03 -5.03 3.72
CA GLU A 21 16.18 -6.48 3.81
C GLU A 21 15.49 -6.96 5.09
N ALA A 22 14.32 -7.58 5.01
CA ALA A 22 13.74 -8.32 6.13
C ALA A 22 14.56 -9.60 6.35
N ARG A 23 15.04 -9.87 7.58
CA ARG A 23 15.83 -11.08 7.86
C ARG A 23 14.90 -12.29 8.05
N ASP A 24 15.19 -13.36 7.31
CA ASP A 24 14.54 -14.66 7.46
C ASP A 24 14.77 -15.25 8.85
N ARG A 25 13.67 -15.63 9.50
CA ARG A 25 13.68 -16.75 10.44
C ARG A 25 12.82 -17.83 9.84
N LEU A 26 13.45 -18.96 9.52
CA LEU A 26 12.77 -20.20 9.17
C LEU A 26 11.87 -20.58 10.36
N SER A 27 10.58 -20.74 10.10
CA SER A 27 9.70 -21.46 11.00
C SER A 27 8.75 -22.33 10.19
N ALA A 28 8.55 -23.50 10.76
CA ALA A 28 8.18 -24.75 10.12
C ALA A 28 6.81 -24.71 9.42
N SER A 29 6.73 -25.53 8.37
CA SER A 29 5.50 -25.94 7.72
C SER A 29 4.55 -26.60 8.71
N SER A 30 3.31 -26.12 8.78
CA SER A 30 2.17 -26.99 9.03
C SER A 30 0.95 -26.51 8.24
N ALA A 31 0.24 -27.51 7.70
CA ALA A 31 -0.86 -27.39 6.80
C ALA A 31 -2.04 -26.61 7.40
N GLY A 32 -2.47 -25.58 6.66
CA GLY A 32 -3.75 -24.89 6.83
C GLY A 32 -4.46 -24.78 5.48
N ALA A 33 -4.45 -25.88 4.71
CA ALA A 33 -5.13 -25.98 3.41
C ALA A 33 -6.64 -26.22 3.61
N ALA A 34 -7.27 -25.33 4.37
CA ALA A 34 -8.71 -25.14 4.43
C ALA A 34 -9.01 -23.63 4.44
N LYS A 35 -8.34 -22.88 3.55
CA LYS A 35 -8.74 -21.51 3.22
C LYS A 35 -10.12 -21.60 2.58
N SER A 36 -11.12 -21.03 3.25
CA SER A 36 -12.52 -21.24 2.90
C SER A 36 -12.79 -20.81 1.46
N ALA A 37 -13.48 -21.66 0.71
CA ALA A 37 -13.89 -21.38 -0.67
C ALA A 37 -14.88 -20.17 -0.77
N ILE A 38 -15.29 -19.59 0.35
CA ILE A 38 -16.17 -18.43 0.45
C ILE A 38 -15.35 -17.12 0.47
N GLU A 39 -14.12 -17.11 1.01
CA GLU A 39 -13.18 -15.96 0.99
C GLU A 39 -12.73 -15.60 -0.45
N GLN A 40 -12.60 -16.61 -1.33
CA GLN A 40 -12.17 -16.39 -2.73
C GLN A 40 -13.30 -15.92 -3.66
N GLN A 41 -14.58 -16.08 -3.29
CA GLN A 41 -15.72 -15.68 -4.14
C GLN A 41 -16.13 -14.20 -4.00
N SER A 42 -15.47 -13.47 -3.10
CA SER A 42 -15.75 -12.07 -2.79
C SER A 42 -14.60 -11.13 -3.18
N LEU A 43 -13.50 -11.68 -3.69
CA LEU A 43 -12.32 -10.93 -4.12
C LEU A 43 -12.03 -11.25 -5.60
N ARG A 44 -11.60 -10.24 -6.36
CA ARG A 44 -11.09 -10.43 -7.72
C ARG A 44 -9.75 -9.73 -7.90
N LEU A 45 -8.95 -10.19 -8.85
CA LEU A 45 -7.71 -9.50 -9.22
C LEU A 45 -8.01 -8.08 -9.72
N CYS A 46 -7.13 -7.15 -9.38
CA CYS A 46 -7.18 -5.80 -9.92
C CYS A 46 -6.88 -5.79 -11.42
N VAL A 47 -7.58 -4.92 -12.14
CA VAL A 47 -7.33 -4.54 -13.53
C VAL A 47 -6.99 -3.06 -13.61
N GLY A 48 -6.48 -2.61 -14.77
CA GLY A 48 -6.02 -1.24 -14.98
C GLY A 48 -7.00 -0.14 -14.53
N SER A 49 -8.31 -0.36 -14.72
CA SER A 49 -9.36 0.61 -14.37
C SER A 49 -9.66 0.69 -12.87
N ASP A 50 -9.20 -0.26 -12.06
CA ASP A 50 -9.56 -0.31 -10.64
C ASP A 50 -8.80 0.69 -9.79
N LEU A 51 -7.56 0.98 -10.17
CA LEU A 51 -6.61 1.74 -9.35
C LEU A 51 -6.70 3.27 -9.49
N PRO A 52 -6.94 3.87 -10.69
CA PRO A 52 -6.96 5.31 -10.85
C PRO A 52 -7.92 6.01 -9.88
N GLY A 53 -7.45 7.03 -9.18
CA GLY A 53 -8.19 7.79 -8.18
C GLY A 53 -7.42 8.05 -6.88
N ASN A 54 -8.10 8.66 -5.92
CA ASN A 54 -7.58 8.93 -4.59
C ASN A 54 -8.04 7.83 -3.63
N TRP A 55 -7.13 7.44 -2.73
CA TRP A 55 -7.34 6.35 -1.79
C TRP A 55 -6.84 6.71 -0.41
N ARG A 56 -7.48 6.16 0.60
CA ARG A 56 -7.04 6.23 1.99
C ARG A 56 -6.86 4.85 2.57
N LEU A 57 -5.87 4.74 3.44
CA LEU A 57 -5.71 3.59 4.29
C LEU A 57 -6.90 3.49 5.27
N VAL A 58 -7.55 2.34 5.28
CA VAL A 58 -8.53 1.98 6.30
C VAL A 58 -7.79 1.34 7.47
N GLN A 59 -6.96 0.34 7.15
CA GLN A 59 -6.13 -0.37 8.11
C GLN A 59 -4.99 -1.10 7.41
N PHE A 60 -4.04 -1.58 8.19
CA PHE A 60 -2.93 -2.37 7.71
C PHE A 60 -2.54 -3.46 8.69
N GLY A 61 -1.88 -4.49 8.18
CA GLY A 61 -1.22 -5.53 8.95
C GLY A 61 0.21 -5.73 8.46
N ALA A 62 1.10 -6.08 9.38
CA ALA A 62 2.48 -6.44 9.07
C ALA A 62 2.73 -7.86 9.57
N PRO A 63 2.49 -8.90 8.75
CA PRO A 63 2.70 -10.30 9.14
C PRO A 63 4.12 -10.60 9.62
N ARG A 64 5.07 -9.75 9.22
CA ARG A 64 6.46 -9.78 9.68
C ARG A 64 6.81 -8.44 10.33
N ARG A 65 7.65 -8.49 11.37
CA ARG A 65 8.19 -7.27 11.97
C ARG A 65 9.16 -6.61 11.00
N PHE A 66 8.89 -5.35 10.67
CA PHE A 66 9.86 -4.51 9.99
C PHE A 66 11.07 -4.28 10.90
N LYS A 67 12.28 -4.32 10.34
CA LYS A 67 13.51 -3.98 11.07
C LYS A 67 13.45 -2.54 11.59
N ASN A 68 12.99 -1.62 10.74
CA ASN A 68 12.77 -0.23 11.10
C ASN A 68 11.32 -0.04 11.56
N SER A 69 11.11 0.13 12.87
CA SER A 69 9.80 0.41 13.45
C SER A 69 9.25 1.79 13.07
N GLN A 70 10.08 2.66 12.51
CA GLN A 70 9.71 3.99 12.04
C GLN A 70 9.52 4.05 10.51
N ALA A 71 9.46 2.89 9.83
CA ALA A 71 9.18 2.83 8.41
C ALA A 71 7.84 3.52 8.09
N PRO A 72 7.76 4.38 7.05
CA PRO A 72 6.53 5.11 6.71
C PRO A 72 5.30 4.21 6.45
N TYR A 73 5.51 2.94 6.06
CA TYR A 73 4.45 1.93 5.93
C TYR A 73 3.70 1.65 7.24
N LEU A 74 4.31 1.93 8.39
CA LEU A 74 3.72 1.67 9.70
C LEU A 74 2.95 2.87 10.24
N PHE A 75 2.86 3.97 9.48
CA PHE A 75 2.13 5.16 9.94
C PHE A 75 0.62 4.96 9.70
N PRO A 76 -0.24 5.34 10.66
CA PRO A 76 -1.68 5.03 10.60
C PRO A 76 -2.44 5.85 9.56
N HIS A 77 -1.91 7.00 9.13
CA HIS A 77 -2.56 7.83 8.12
C HIS A 77 -1.75 7.77 6.84
N GLN A 78 -2.29 7.09 5.83
CA GLN A 78 -1.70 7.02 4.51
C GLN A 78 -2.75 7.32 3.46
N THR A 79 -2.35 8.08 2.45
CA THR A 79 -3.17 8.35 1.28
C THR A 79 -2.36 8.18 0.01
N PHE A 80 -3.06 7.81 -1.05
CA PHE A 80 -2.46 7.49 -2.33
C PHE A 80 -3.27 8.14 -3.45
N GLN A 81 -2.57 8.59 -4.48
CA GLN A 81 -3.17 8.99 -5.74
C GLN A 81 -2.54 8.18 -6.86
N TYR A 82 -3.40 7.55 -7.65
CA TYR A 82 -3.03 6.86 -8.87
C TYR A 82 -3.67 7.61 -10.04
N SER A 83 -2.87 8.12 -10.98
CA SER A 83 -3.39 8.80 -12.16
C SER A 83 -3.74 7.79 -13.26
N VAL A 84 -4.55 8.21 -14.23
CA VAL A 84 -4.86 7.38 -15.40
C VAL A 84 -3.65 7.22 -16.32
N GLU A 85 -2.71 8.16 -16.26
CA GLU A 85 -1.45 8.17 -17.01
C GLU A 85 -0.37 7.25 -16.41
N GLY A 86 -0.67 6.56 -15.30
CA GLY A 86 0.25 5.61 -14.68
C GLY A 86 1.21 6.22 -13.66
N SER A 87 0.95 7.44 -13.19
CA SER A 87 1.74 8.08 -12.14
C SER A 87 1.17 7.77 -10.74
N MET A 88 2.04 7.69 -9.74
CA MET A 88 1.66 7.37 -8.36
C MET A 88 2.27 8.37 -7.38
N ARG A 89 1.44 8.83 -6.45
CA ARG A 89 1.86 9.67 -5.32
C ARG A 89 1.36 9.06 -4.02
N SER A 90 2.11 9.24 -2.94
CA SER A 90 1.69 8.85 -1.60
C SER A 90 2.10 9.87 -0.55
N VAL A 91 1.33 9.92 0.53
CA VAL A 91 1.68 10.66 1.75
C VAL A 91 1.42 9.76 2.94
N HIS A 92 2.39 9.69 3.85
CA HIS A 92 2.36 8.85 5.05
C HIS A 92 2.60 9.75 6.26
N SER A 93 1.75 9.65 7.28
CA SER A 93 1.78 10.55 8.43
C SER A 93 1.35 9.85 9.71
N ARG A 94 1.97 10.22 10.83
CA ARG A 94 1.52 9.86 12.18
C ARG A 94 0.32 10.69 12.64
N GLN A 95 0.08 11.83 11.99
CA GLN A 95 -1.05 12.72 12.25
C GLN A 95 -2.11 12.59 11.14
N PRO A 96 -3.39 12.83 11.44
CA PRO A 96 -4.45 12.80 10.44
C PRO A 96 -4.12 13.68 9.23
N ILE A 97 -4.38 13.15 8.03
CA ILE A 97 -4.17 13.87 6.77
C ILE A 97 -5.48 14.59 6.40
N PRO A 98 -5.44 15.87 5.97
CA PRO A 98 -6.62 16.61 5.55
C PRO A 98 -7.41 15.95 4.41
N ASP A 99 -8.71 16.24 4.34
CA ASP A 99 -9.65 15.67 3.33
C ASP A 99 -9.46 16.19 1.92
N ARG A 100 -8.81 17.34 1.74
CA ARG A 100 -8.57 17.93 0.41
C ARG A 100 -7.35 17.32 -0.28
N LEU A 101 -7.48 16.06 -0.67
CA LEU A 101 -6.40 15.27 -1.25
C LEU A 101 -5.91 15.81 -2.60
N ASP A 102 -6.78 16.35 -3.44
CA ASP A 102 -6.35 16.91 -4.74
C ASP A 102 -5.36 18.06 -4.55
N ARG A 103 -5.63 18.94 -3.57
CA ARG A 103 -4.70 20.03 -3.22
C ARG A 103 -3.42 19.49 -2.61
N LEU A 104 -3.51 18.48 -1.76
CA LEU A 104 -2.34 17.83 -1.16
C LEU A 104 -1.42 17.27 -2.26
N PHE A 105 -1.98 16.49 -3.19
CA PHE A 105 -1.20 15.84 -4.23
C PHE A 105 -0.71 16.78 -5.32
N ALA A 106 -1.34 17.94 -5.52
CA ALA A 106 -0.80 19.00 -6.37
C ALA A 106 0.60 19.49 -5.91
N SER A 107 0.90 19.40 -4.61
CA SER A 107 2.22 19.74 -4.05
C SER A 107 3.18 18.56 -3.89
N VAL A 108 2.74 17.33 -4.15
CA VAL A 108 3.58 16.14 -4.01
C VAL A 108 4.18 15.79 -5.37
N PRO A 109 5.52 15.78 -5.53
CA PRO A 109 6.15 15.37 -6.76
C PRO A 109 5.72 13.95 -7.15
N SER A 110 5.42 13.74 -8.43
CA SER A 110 5.35 12.38 -8.97
C SER A 110 6.77 11.91 -9.17
N ALA A 111 7.22 10.98 -8.33
CA ALA A 111 8.51 10.32 -8.47
C ALA A 111 8.37 8.82 -8.78
N LEU A 112 7.13 8.33 -8.74
CA LEU A 112 6.79 6.93 -8.95
C LEU A 112 5.78 6.79 -10.09
N SER A 113 6.01 5.78 -10.91
CA SER A 113 5.05 5.25 -11.86
C SER A 113 4.53 3.91 -11.37
N TYR A 114 3.34 3.54 -11.82
CA TYR A 114 2.74 2.24 -11.55
C TYR A 114 2.24 1.60 -12.84
N ARG A 115 2.18 0.27 -12.81
CA ARG A 115 1.47 -0.55 -13.80
C ARG A 115 0.80 -1.73 -13.11
N ILE A 116 -0.29 -2.22 -13.70
CA ILE A 116 -0.88 -3.50 -13.31
C ILE A 116 -0.47 -4.56 -14.33
N ASP A 117 0.11 -5.65 -13.87
CA ASP A 117 0.42 -6.79 -14.74
C ASP A 117 -0.76 -7.77 -14.89
N GLY A 118 -0.63 -8.74 -15.80
CA GLY A 118 -1.69 -9.72 -16.08
C GLY A 118 -2.05 -10.64 -14.91
N ALA A 119 -1.31 -10.63 -13.81
CA ALA A 119 -1.61 -11.36 -12.58
C ALA A 119 -2.27 -10.48 -11.52
N GLY A 120 -2.68 -9.25 -11.86
CA GLY A 120 -3.28 -8.31 -10.92
C GLY A 120 -2.28 -7.74 -9.91
N ARG A 121 -0.99 -7.74 -10.24
CA ARG A 121 0.03 -7.10 -9.39
C ARG A 121 0.27 -5.66 -9.81
N VAL A 122 0.25 -4.77 -8.84
CA VAL A 122 0.69 -3.38 -8.98
C VAL A 122 2.21 -3.36 -8.82
N VAL A 123 2.91 -2.99 -9.89
CA VAL A 123 4.35 -2.84 -9.91
C VAL A 123 4.68 -1.36 -9.88
N LEU A 124 5.46 -0.93 -8.89
CA LEU A 124 5.91 0.45 -8.76
C LEU A 124 7.36 0.58 -9.24
N THR A 125 7.64 1.64 -9.98
CA THR A 125 8.97 2.00 -10.49
C THR A 125 9.24 3.45 -10.18
N VAL A 126 10.50 3.81 -9.95
CA VAL A 126 10.91 5.23 -9.95
C VAL A 126 10.81 5.76 -11.37
N ASP A 127 10.31 6.99 -11.53
CA ASP A 127 10.17 7.61 -12.86
C ASP A 127 11.53 7.64 -13.59
N GLY A 128 11.52 7.23 -14.86
CA GLY A 128 12.73 7.06 -15.67
C GLY A 128 13.52 5.76 -15.41
N GLN A 129 13.13 4.96 -14.42
CA GLN A 129 13.73 3.64 -14.16
C GLN A 129 12.81 2.50 -14.61
N ARG A 130 13.42 1.39 -15.04
CA ARG A 130 12.69 0.18 -15.45
C ARG A 130 12.57 -0.87 -14.35
N THR A 131 13.44 -0.80 -13.34
CA THR A 131 13.48 -1.77 -12.25
C THR A 131 12.33 -1.51 -11.27
N ALA A 132 11.58 -2.56 -10.96
CA ALA A 132 10.55 -2.48 -9.94
C ALA A 132 11.19 -2.20 -8.58
N VAL A 133 10.73 -1.16 -7.90
CA VAL A 133 11.09 -0.91 -6.50
C VAL A 133 10.17 -1.68 -5.56
N GLU A 134 8.91 -1.88 -5.96
CA GLU A 134 7.94 -2.65 -5.20
C GLU A 134 7.00 -3.42 -6.10
N THR A 135 6.52 -4.57 -5.59
CA THR A 135 5.49 -5.36 -6.24
C THR A 135 4.43 -5.72 -5.22
N TRP A 136 3.19 -5.37 -5.54
CA TRP A 136 2.04 -5.56 -4.68
C TRP A 136 1.03 -6.47 -5.37
N SER A 137 0.59 -7.55 -4.73
CA SER A 137 -0.66 -8.19 -5.18
C SER A 137 -1.82 -7.25 -4.86
N CYS A 138 -2.80 -7.16 -5.75
CA CYS A 138 -3.95 -6.28 -5.60
C CYS A 138 -5.24 -7.06 -5.84
N LEU A 139 -6.13 -7.00 -4.86
CA LEU A 139 -7.47 -7.59 -4.92
C LEU A 139 -8.53 -6.51 -4.70
N VAL A 140 -9.58 -6.55 -5.50
CA VAL A 140 -10.78 -5.73 -5.34
C VAL A 140 -11.83 -6.52 -4.57
N VAL A 141 -12.37 -5.92 -3.52
CA VAL A 141 -13.50 -6.46 -2.77
C VAL A 141 -14.77 -6.32 -3.61
N SER A 142 -15.32 -7.44 -4.07
CA SER A 142 -16.56 -7.49 -4.85
C SER A 142 -17.80 -7.59 -3.94
N ARG A 143 -17.68 -8.24 -2.79
CA ARG A 143 -18.72 -8.33 -1.76
C ARG A 143 -18.10 -8.04 -0.39
N GLY A 144 -18.74 -7.16 0.38
CA GLY A 144 -18.27 -6.79 1.71
C GLY A 144 -18.41 -7.92 2.72
N GLY A 145 -17.80 -7.76 3.88
CA GLY A 145 -17.80 -8.76 4.94
C GLY A 145 -16.70 -8.50 5.95
N TYR A 146 -16.51 -9.45 6.86
CA TYR A 146 -15.40 -9.43 7.80
C TYR A 146 -14.43 -10.55 7.45
N ASP A 147 -13.20 -10.20 7.10
CA ASP A 147 -12.09 -11.13 6.93
C ASP A 147 -11.53 -11.46 8.32
N GLN A 148 -11.75 -12.69 8.79
CA GLN A 148 -11.26 -13.15 10.09
C GLN A 148 -9.73 -13.37 10.09
N THR A 149 -9.14 -13.68 8.94
CA THR A 149 -7.70 -13.95 8.81
C THR A 149 -6.89 -12.67 8.96
N GLN A 150 -7.38 -11.58 8.38
CA GLN A 150 -6.74 -10.26 8.42
C GLN A 150 -7.36 -9.32 9.47
N GLU A 151 -8.42 -9.76 10.14
CA GLU A 151 -9.24 -8.95 11.06
C GLU A 151 -9.78 -7.66 10.40
N MET A 152 -10.19 -7.76 9.13
CA MET A 152 -10.57 -6.61 8.33
C MET A 152 -12.06 -6.52 8.01
N ALA A 153 -12.67 -5.37 8.31
CA ALA A 153 -14.02 -5.04 7.83
C ALA A 153 -13.93 -4.51 6.39
N LEU A 154 -14.28 -5.36 5.43
CA LEU A 154 -14.20 -5.10 4.00
C LEU A 154 -15.52 -4.54 3.47
N GLN A 155 -15.44 -3.50 2.64
CA GLN A 155 -16.57 -2.96 1.88
C GLN A 155 -16.39 -3.22 0.38
N PRO A 156 -17.47 -3.40 -0.39
CA PRO A 156 -17.38 -3.46 -1.85
C PRO A 156 -16.63 -2.25 -2.40
N GLY A 157 -15.68 -2.49 -3.30
CA GLY A 157 -14.82 -1.47 -3.90
C GLY A 157 -13.54 -1.16 -3.12
N ASP A 158 -13.38 -1.68 -1.90
CA ASP A 158 -12.09 -1.62 -1.21
C ASP A 158 -11.02 -2.40 -1.98
N LEU A 159 -9.77 -1.96 -1.85
CA LEU A 159 -8.61 -2.69 -2.33
C LEU A 159 -7.87 -3.33 -1.16
N VAL A 160 -7.54 -4.61 -1.29
CA VAL A 160 -6.59 -5.28 -0.42
C VAL A 160 -5.28 -5.43 -1.19
N MET A 161 -4.23 -4.76 -0.73
CA MET A 161 -2.91 -4.79 -1.35
C MET A 161 -1.90 -5.46 -0.44
N THR A 162 -1.13 -6.40 -0.97
CA THR A 162 -0.07 -7.12 -0.25
C THR A 162 1.29 -6.85 -0.86
N LEU A 163 2.20 -6.27 -0.10
CA LEU A 163 3.60 -6.09 -0.50
C LEU A 163 4.32 -7.42 -0.40
N HIS A 164 5.04 -7.78 -1.46
CA HIS A 164 5.86 -8.98 -1.49
C HIS A 164 7.35 -8.64 -1.36
N GLY A 165 8.07 -9.44 -0.59
CA GLY A 165 9.52 -9.42 -0.55
C GLY A 165 10.14 -10.07 -1.80
N SER A 166 11.46 -10.05 -1.89
CA SER A 166 12.22 -10.61 -3.01
C SER A 166 11.98 -12.12 -3.26
N GLN A 167 11.56 -12.86 -2.22
CA GLN A 167 11.24 -14.28 -2.31
C GLN A 167 9.72 -14.55 -2.41
N GLY A 168 8.92 -13.50 -2.69
CA GLY A 168 7.46 -13.60 -2.85
C GLY A 168 6.66 -13.67 -1.54
N GLN A 169 7.32 -13.68 -0.38
CA GLN A 169 6.68 -13.69 0.93
C GLN A 169 5.93 -12.38 1.21
N PRO A 170 4.74 -12.43 1.85
CA PRO A 170 4.02 -11.21 2.23
C PRO A 170 4.77 -10.50 3.36
N LEU A 171 5.01 -9.20 3.17
CA LEU A 171 5.66 -8.33 4.16
C LEU A 171 4.66 -7.41 4.86
N PHE A 172 3.65 -6.96 4.13
CA PHE A 172 2.69 -5.96 4.58
C PHE A 172 1.40 -6.08 3.79
N VAL A 173 0.28 -5.87 4.47
CA VAL A 173 -1.05 -5.85 3.88
C VAL A 173 -1.70 -4.52 4.23
N ARG A 174 -2.34 -3.88 3.25
CA ARG A 174 -3.16 -2.69 3.47
C ARG A 174 -4.52 -2.84 2.83
N GLN A 175 -5.52 -2.35 3.53
CA GLN A 175 -6.85 -2.10 2.98
C GLN A 175 -6.95 -0.62 2.61
N LEU A 176 -7.31 -0.36 1.36
CA LEU A 176 -7.54 0.99 0.85
C LEU A 176 -9.02 1.18 0.52
N ARG A 177 -9.53 2.37 0.82
CA ARG A 177 -10.86 2.83 0.43
C ARG A 177 -10.76 4.07 -0.42
N ARG A 178 -11.55 4.07 -1.50
CA ARG A 178 -11.66 5.21 -2.41
C ARG A 178 -12.31 6.39 -1.69
N VAL A 179 -11.87 7.60 -2.02
CA VAL A 179 -12.35 8.87 -1.46
C VAL A 179 -12.69 9.88 -2.54
#